data_AF-A0A2W4M066-F1
#
_entry.id   AF-A0A2W4M066-F1
#
_cell.length_a   1.000
_cell.length_b   1.000
_cell.length_c   1.000
_cell.angle_alpha   90.00
_cell.angle_beta   90.00
_cell.angle_gamma   90.00
#
_symmetry.space_group_name_H-M   'P 1'
#
loop_
_entity.id
_entity.type
_entity.pdbx_description
1 polymer ?
#
loop_
_entity_poly.entity_id
_entity_poly.type
_entity_poly.pdbx_seq_one_letter_code
_entity_poly.pdbx_strand_id
1 'polypeptide(L)'
;MMPLPQPPRIGSRRRLRAPLPAAFLLLAASAAAQTADDPEALIRRYPYDPACPWGRISNGKGMIVRCISEREARSLAGDAPLESGVTGAAPAGSREPRNDGAAERFEVTVGPVVPDEGAPGNFSNERLAQPKARYAQCVIDHGGLQRSPAEVEVRFLVRPKGVAEGVSVNKRTGISQEAAQCVAEIIDRRRVGLPDAPLVGATVVVRFDKAAK
;
A
#
# COMPACT_ATOMS: atom_id res chain seq x y z
N MET A 1 -11.99 -32.69 45.56
CA MET A 1 -11.16 -33.51 44.65
C MET A 1 -11.87 -33.58 43.31
N MET A 2 -11.48 -32.75 42.34
CA MET A 2 -12.06 -32.73 41.00
C MET A 2 -11.10 -33.41 40.01
N PRO A 3 -11.58 -34.29 39.11
CA PRO A 3 -10.72 -34.96 38.14
C PRO A 3 -10.29 -34.01 37.00
N LEU A 4 -9.01 -34.08 36.65
CA LEU A 4 -8.40 -33.30 35.55
C LEU A 4 -8.80 -33.87 34.18
N PRO A 5 -8.94 -33.01 33.14
CA PRO A 5 -9.26 -33.43 31.78
C PRO A 5 -8.05 -34.06 31.07
N GLN A 6 -8.28 -35.14 30.31
CA GLN A 6 -7.26 -35.84 29.53
C GLN A 6 -7.04 -35.22 28.14
N PRO A 7 -5.80 -35.22 27.60
CA PRO A 7 -5.49 -34.72 26.26
C PRO A 7 -5.84 -35.71 25.13
N PRO A 8 -6.09 -35.21 23.90
CA PRO A 8 -6.42 -36.04 22.75
C PRO A 8 -5.21 -36.83 22.20
N ARG A 9 -5.48 -38.07 21.79
CA ARG A 9 -4.50 -39.01 21.22
C ARG A 9 -4.09 -38.61 19.79
N ILE A 10 -2.80 -38.37 19.59
CA ILE A 10 -2.18 -38.13 18.28
C ILE A 10 -2.12 -39.45 17.50
N GLY A 11 -2.89 -39.53 16.42
CA GLY A 11 -2.87 -40.66 15.48
C GLY A 11 -1.62 -40.64 14.60
N SER A 12 -0.72 -41.60 14.85
CA SER A 12 0.32 -42.00 13.89
C SER A 12 -0.26 -42.97 12.86
N ARG A 13 0.16 -42.84 11.59
CA ARG A 13 0.13 -43.81 10.46
C ARG A 13 0.03 -42.98 9.16
N ARG A 14 0.77 -43.19 8.07
CA ARG A 14 1.68 -44.27 7.65
C ARG A 14 2.62 -43.68 6.61
N ARG A 15 3.91 -44.01 6.73
CA ARG A 15 4.87 -43.91 5.63
C ARG A 15 4.52 -44.97 4.58
N LEU A 16 4.45 -44.59 3.32
CA LEU A 16 4.57 -45.50 2.19
C LEU A 16 5.65 -44.93 1.25
N ARG A 17 6.82 -45.57 1.32
CA ARG A 17 7.89 -45.51 0.32
C ARG A 17 7.54 -46.50 -0.79
N ALA A 18 7.75 -46.12 -2.05
CA ALA A 18 8.10 -47.06 -3.11
C ALA A 18 8.92 -46.34 -4.22
N PRO A 19 9.77 -47.07 -4.97
CA PRO A 19 10.92 -46.52 -5.71
C PRO A 19 10.79 -46.50 -7.25
N LEU A 20 11.70 -45.72 -7.87
CA LEU A 20 12.18 -45.59 -9.26
C LEU A 20 12.16 -46.86 -10.15
N PRO A 21 12.05 -46.72 -11.50
CA PRO A 21 13.27 -46.57 -12.32
C PRO A 21 13.17 -45.65 -13.56
N ALA A 22 14.36 -45.30 -14.05
CA ALA A 22 14.67 -44.51 -15.22
C ALA A 22 14.23 -45.14 -16.54
N ALA A 23 13.81 -44.31 -17.50
CA ALA A 23 13.86 -44.61 -18.93
C ALA A 23 14.46 -43.40 -19.66
N PHE A 24 15.53 -43.70 -20.36
CA PHE A 24 16.51 -42.80 -20.96
C PHE A 24 16.20 -42.70 -22.46
N LEU A 25 16.38 -41.48 -23.02
CA LEU A 25 16.60 -41.15 -24.43
C LEU A 25 15.50 -41.49 -25.47
N LEU A 26 14.81 -40.45 -25.94
CA LEU A 26 14.57 -40.27 -27.37
C LEU A 26 14.86 -38.82 -27.79
N LEU A 27 15.84 -38.74 -28.69
CA LEU A 27 16.37 -37.59 -29.38
C LEU A 27 15.30 -37.05 -30.35
N ALA A 28 14.76 -35.86 -30.11
CA ALA A 28 14.03 -35.10 -31.12
C ALA A 28 14.66 -33.70 -31.20
N ALA A 29 15.52 -33.54 -32.20
CA ALA A 29 16.04 -32.26 -32.64
C ALA A 29 14.89 -31.44 -33.24
N SER A 30 14.12 -30.76 -32.39
CA SER A 30 13.25 -29.68 -32.83
C SER A 30 14.13 -28.44 -33.00
N ALA A 31 14.35 -28.09 -34.27
CA ALA A 31 14.97 -26.85 -34.68
C ALA A 31 14.42 -25.69 -33.86
N ALA A 32 15.26 -25.14 -32.99
CA ALA A 32 15.06 -23.82 -32.45
C ALA A 32 15.22 -22.85 -33.62
N ALA A 33 14.12 -22.60 -34.33
CA ALA A 33 13.92 -21.36 -35.05
C ALA A 33 13.95 -20.25 -34.00
N GLN A 34 15.15 -19.82 -33.63
CA GLN A 34 15.35 -18.53 -33.01
C GLN A 34 14.99 -17.52 -34.10
N THR A 35 13.72 -17.15 -34.18
CA THR A 35 13.35 -15.84 -34.68
C THR A 35 13.98 -14.86 -33.70
N ALA A 36 15.25 -14.54 -33.94
CA ALA A 36 15.76 -13.25 -33.55
C ALA A 36 14.92 -12.25 -34.35
N ASP A 37 13.77 -11.89 -33.78
CA ASP A 37 12.92 -10.84 -34.30
C ASP A 37 13.82 -9.63 -34.52
N ASP A 38 13.95 -9.24 -35.78
CA ASP A 38 14.69 -8.06 -36.19
C ASP A 38 14.16 -6.88 -35.35
N PRO A 39 14.98 -6.25 -34.50
CA PRO A 39 14.51 -5.24 -33.55
C PRO A 39 13.88 -4.05 -34.28
N GLU A 40 14.32 -3.78 -35.52
CA GLU A 40 13.76 -2.75 -36.38
C GLU A 40 12.33 -3.10 -36.84
N ALA A 41 12.06 -4.38 -37.12
CA ALA A 41 10.75 -4.89 -37.51
C ALA A 41 9.76 -4.91 -36.33
N LEU A 42 10.23 -5.21 -35.12
CA LEU A 42 9.42 -5.11 -33.89
C LEU A 42 9.05 -3.66 -33.57
N ILE A 43 9.99 -2.71 -33.70
CA ILE A 43 9.74 -1.27 -33.47
C ILE A 43 8.73 -0.72 -34.50
N ARG A 44 8.77 -1.19 -35.75
CA ARG A 44 7.78 -0.81 -36.78
C ARG A 44 6.40 -1.43 -36.56
N ARG A 45 6.34 -2.65 -36.00
CA ARG A 45 5.08 -3.40 -35.79
C ARG A 45 4.37 -3.01 -34.50
N TYR A 46 5.13 -2.70 -33.47
CA TYR A 46 4.66 -2.22 -32.18
C TYR A 46 5.56 -1.06 -31.74
N PRO A 47 5.16 0.20 -32.03
CA PRO A 47 5.84 1.39 -31.50
C PRO A 47 5.88 1.41 -29.95
N TYR A 48 5.11 0.51 -29.32
CA TYR A 48 5.05 0.27 -27.90
C TYR A 48 5.67 -1.08 -27.58
N ASP A 49 6.71 -1.08 -26.75
CA ASP A 49 7.32 -2.30 -26.24
C ASP A 49 6.34 -3.07 -25.33
N PRO A 50 5.98 -4.33 -25.65
CA PRO A 50 5.03 -5.11 -24.85
C PRO A 50 5.51 -5.37 -23.41
N ALA A 51 6.80 -5.28 -23.14
CA ALA A 51 7.34 -5.41 -21.78
C ALA A 51 7.14 -4.15 -20.94
N CYS A 52 7.04 -2.98 -21.57
CA CYS A 52 6.84 -1.68 -20.91
C CYS A 52 5.72 -0.90 -21.63
N PRO A 53 4.44 -1.23 -21.39
CA PRO A 53 3.31 -0.68 -22.15
C PRO A 53 3.14 0.84 -22.02
N TRP A 54 3.75 1.45 -20.99
CA TRP A 54 3.67 2.88 -20.70
C TRP A 54 4.98 3.63 -20.97
N GLY A 55 5.96 2.99 -21.62
CA GLY A 55 7.26 3.58 -21.96
C GLY A 55 8.41 3.16 -21.03
N ARG A 56 9.63 3.60 -21.35
CA ARG A 56 10.89 3.26 -20.65
C ARG A 56 11.62 4.52 -20.17
N ILE A 57 12.27 4.46 -19.01
CA ILE A 57 13.14 5.54 -18.50
C ILE A 57 14.60 5.23 -18.81
N SER A 58 15.29 6.20 -19.41
CA SER A 58 16.73 6.11 -19.69
C SER A 58 17.54 7.12 -18.87
N ASN A 59 18.77 6.79 -18.49
CA ASN A 59 19.65 7.65 -17.68
C ASN A 59 20.41 8.72 -18.48
N GLY A 60 19.95 9.07 -19.68
CA GLY A 60 20.64 10.01 -20.58
C GLY A 60 21.94 9.49 -21.22
N LYS A 61 22.43 8.31 -20.82
CA LYS A 61 23.61 7.64 -21.41
C LYS A 61 23.23 6.47 -22.31
N GLY A 62 21.97 6.43 -22.77
CA GLY A 62 21.42 5.35 -23.60
C GLY A 62 21.08 4.05 -22.86
N MET A 63 21.19 4.00 -21.52
CA MET A 63 20.81 2.80 -20.76
C MET A 63 19.41 2.92 -20.16
N ILE A 64 18.59 1.88 -20.37
CA ILE A 64 17.25 1.74 -19.80
C ILE A 64 17.38 1.32 -18.34
N VAL A 65 16.75 2.09 -17.45
CA VAL A 65 16.80 1.86 -16.00
C VAL A 65 15.56 1.11 -15.51
N ARG A 66 14.39 1.38 -16.10
CA ARG A 66 13.11 0.70 -15.75
C ARG A 66 11.98 1.04 -16.72
N CYS A 67 10.92 0.22 -16.70
CA CYS A 67 9.63 0.59 -17.29
C CYS A 67 8.99 1.75 -16.51
N ILE A 68 8.26 2.59 -17.23
CA ILE A 68 7.36 3.60 -16.69
C ILE A 68 6.07 2.89 -16.24
N SER A 69 5.54 3.26 -15.08
CA SER A 69 4.22 2.82 -14.64
C SER A 69 3.11 3.69 -15.24
N GLU A 70 1.89 3.17 -15.32
CA GLU A 70 0.74 3.93 -15.83
C GLU A 70 0.56 5.30 -15.16
N ARG A 71 0.72 5.34 -13.82
CA ARG A 71 0.64 6.59 -13.05
C ARG A 71 1.71 7.59 -13.46
N GLU A 72 2.94 7.11 -13.69
CA GLU A 72 4.06 7.96 -14.09
C GLU A 72 3.91 8.43 -15.53
N ALA A 73 3.46 7.58 -16.45
CA ALA A 73 3.18 7.98 -17.83
C ALA A 73 2.09 9.05 -17.88
N ARG A 74 1.01 8.86 -17.12
CA ARG A 74 -0.04 9.87 -16.96
C ARG A 74 0.48 11.18 -16.38
N SER A 75 1.47 11.13 -15.47
CA SER A 75 2.11 12.34 -14.92
C SER A 75 3.08 13.02 -15.90
N LEU A 76 3.74 12.27 -16.79
CA LEU A 76 4.64 12.79 -17.81
C LEU A 76 3.89 13.35 -19.02
N ALA A 77 2.67 12.88 -19.29
CA ALA A 77 1.82 13.33 -20.39
C ALA A 77 1.14 14.69 -20.14
N GLY A 78 1.51 15.42 -19.08
CA GLY A 78 0.97 16.75 -18.79
C GLY A 78 1.37 17.79 -19.84
N ASP A 79 0.35 18.39 -20.48
CA ASP A 79 0.36 19.59 -21.35
C ASP A 79 1.22 19.56 -22.63
N ALA A 80 1.17 18.46 -23.40
CA ALA A 80 1.43 18.53 -24.84
C ALA A 80 0.14 18.28 -25.62
N PRO A 81 -0.39 19.24 -26.40
CA PRO A 81 -1.52 19.00 -27.28
C PRO A 81 -1.08 18.02 -28.37
N LEU A 82 -1.63 16.81 -28.36
CA LEU A 82 -1.82 16.06 -29.60
C LEU A 82 -3.25 16.35 -30.04
N GLU A 83 -3.38 17.05 -31.17
CA GLU A 83 -4.65 17.24 -31.85
C GLU A 83 -5.36 15.90 -32.05
N SER A 84 -6.52 15.74 -31.42
CA SER A 84 -7.78 15.39 -32.10
C SER A 84 -8.93 15.35 -31.08
N GLY A 85 -9.68 16.46 -31.03
CA GLY A 85 -11.11 16.57 -30.79
C GLY A 85 -11.77 15.81 -29.63
N VAL A 86 -12.05 16.52 -28.53
CA VAL A 86 -13.43 16.72 -28.01
C VAL A 86 -13.41 17.81 -26.95
N THR A 87 -14.25 18.82 -27.16
CA THR A 87 -14.49 19.98 -26.31
C THR A 87 -15.10 19.56 -24.97
N GLY A 88 -14.57 20.04 -23.84
CA GLY A 88 -15.23 19.86 -22.55
C GLY A 88 -14.47 20.36 -21.33
N ALA A 89 -14.57 21.66 -21.07
CA ALA A 89 -14.40 22.33 -19.77
C ALA A 89 -13.06 22.17 -19.02
N ALA A 90 -12.33 23.28 -18.94
CA ALA A 90 -11.34 23.50 -17.89
C ALA A 90 -11.97 23.31 -16.49
N PRO A 91 -11.18 22.82 -15.52
CA PRO A 91 -10.83 23.74 -14.46
C PRO A 91 -9.33 23.84 -14.26
N ALA A 92 -8.90 25.09 -14.12
CA ALA A 92 -7.64 25.47 -13.52
C ALA A 92 -7.52 24.86 -12.12
N GLY A 93 -6.34 24.31 -11.80
CA GLY A 93 -6.06 23.91 -10.42
C GLY A 93 -4.96 22.88 -10.25
N SER A 94 -3.87 22.97 -11.00
CA SER A 94 -2.63 22.31 -10.59
C SER A 94 -2.14 22.99 -9.31
N ARG A 95 -2.29 22.30 -8.18
CA ARG A 95 -1.55 22.57 -6.95
C ARG A 95 -0.83 21.29 -6.57
N GLU A 96 0.45 21.28 -6.90
CA GLU A 96 1.48 20.54 -6.19
C GLU A 96 1.19 20.56 -4.67
N PRO A 97 1.17 19.42 -3.94
CA PRO A 97 0.93 19.47 -2.51
C PRO A 97 2.19 20.04 -1.85
N ARG A 98 2.17 21.36 -1.66
CA ARG A 98 2.99 22.05 -0.67
C ARG A 98 2.66 21.44 0.69
N ASN A 99 3.48 20.48 1.12
CA ASN A 99 3.35 19.83 2.44
C ASN A 99 3.56 20.82 3.60
N ASP A 100 4.04 22.03 3.32
CA ASP A 100 4.42 22.99 4.35
C ASP A 100 3.23 23.76 4.95
N GLY A 101 2.10 23.90 4.22
CA GLY A 101 0.96 24.70 4.68
C GLY A 101 -0.26 23.90 5.20
N ALA A 102 -0.26 22.58 5.06
CA ALA A 102 -1.37 21.73 5.48
C ALA A 102 -1.34 21.44 6.99
N ALA A 103 -0.14 21.19 7.53
CA ALA A 103 0.07 21.00 8.95
C ALA A 103 -0.21 22.28 9.78
N GLU A 104 -0.12 23.47 9.17
CA GLU A 104 -0.43 24.73 9.84
C GLU A 104 -1.94 24.97 10.04
N ARG A 105 -2.81 24.28 9.30
CA ARG A 105 -4.27 24.47 9.42
C ARG A 105 -4.91 23.58 10.47
N PHE A 106 -4.28 22.44 10.77
CA PHE A 106 -4.83 21.44 11.66
C PHE A 106 -3.76 20.88 12.58
N GLU A 107 -4.05 20.86 13.87
CA GLU A 107 -3.25 20.12 14.83
C GLU A 107 -3.66 18.64 14.79
N VAL A 108 -2.68 17.78 14.49
CA VAL A 108 -2.89 16.33 14.42
C VAL A 108 -2.25 15.66 15.63
N THR A 109 -3.08 15.02 16.44
CA THR A 109 -2.66 14.26 17.61
C THR A 109 -2.96 12.79 17.41
N VAL A 110 -1.90 11.97 17.38
CA VAL A 110 -2.03 10.52 17.30
C VAL A 110 -1.99 9.97 18.72
N GLY A 111 -3.07 9.32 19.13
CA GLY A 111 -3.21 8.70 20.44
C GLY A 111 -2.41 7.41 20.58
N PRO A 112 -2.44 6.79 21.78
CA PRO A 112 -1.79 5.52 22.01
C PRO A 112 -2.44 4.38 21.21
N VAL A 113 -1.60 3.47 20.73
CA VAL A 113 -2.06 2.18 20.18
C VAL A 113 -2.47 1.28 21.34
N VAL A 114 -3.75 0.91 21.38
CA VAL A 114 -4.33 0.03 22.40
C VAL A 114 -4.59 -1.34 21.78
N PRO A 115 -4.03 -2.45 22.29
CA PRO A 115 -4.40 -3.77 21.81
C PRO A 115 -5.84 -4.09 22.21
N ASP A 116 -6.57 -4.76 21.32
CA ASP A 116 -7.94 -5.21 21.58
C ASP A 116 -7.96 -6.32 22.65
N GLU A 117 -6.94 -7.19 22.62
CA GLU A 117 -6.78 -8.32 23.52
C GLU A 117 -5.30 -8.50 23.91
N GLY A 118 -5.06 -8.86 25.17
CA GLY A 118 -3.72 -9.19 25.69
C GLY A 118 -3.00 -8.03 26.41
N ALA A 119 -1.74 -8.27 26.76
CA ALA A 119 -0.90 -7.27 27.41
C ALA A 119 -0.51 -6.16 26.42
N PRO A 120 -0.32 -4.92 26.90
CA PRO A 120 0.22 -3.85 26.06
C PRO A 120 1.64 -4.22 25.62
N GLY A 121 1.78 -4.61 24.36
CA GLY A 121 3.09 -4.86 23.76
C GLY A 121 3.91 -3.57 23.63
N ASN A 122 5.11 -3.69 23.07
CA ASN A 122 6.00 -2.56 22.79
C ASN A 122 5.52 -1.75 21.56
N PHE A 123 4.31 -1.20 21.63
CA PHE A 123 3.75 -0.33 20.62
C PHE A 123 4.33 1.08 20.75
N SER A 124 4.78 1.64 19.63
CA SER A 124 5.43 2.95 19.56
C SER A 124 4.55 3.91 18.77
N ASN A 125 3.96 4.89 19.46
CA ASN A 125 3.15 5.94 18.84
C ASN A 125 4.00 6.87 17.94
N GLU A 126 5.30 6.98 18.20
CA GLU A 126 6.21 7.88 17.49
C GLU A 126 6.23 7.61 15.98
N ARG A 127 6.22 6.33 15.58
CA ARG A 127 6.23 5.92 14.17
C ARG A 127 4.94 6.27 13.45
N LEU A 128 3.81 6.20 14.15
CA LEU A 128 2.51 6.63 13.64
C LEU A 128 2.36 8.15 13.65
N ALA A 129 3.07 8.85 14.55
CA ALA A 129 3.10 10.31 14.63
C ALA A 129 4.06 10.97 13.63
N GLN A 130 5.07 10.27 13.11
CA GLN A 130 5.98 10.80 12.09
C GLN A 130 5.27 11.42 10.87
N PRO A 131 4.25 10.78 10.26
CA PRO A 131 3.56 11.33 9.09
C PRO A 131 2.42 12.33 9.41
N LYS A 132 2.52 13.14 10.48
CA LYS A 132 1.48 14.14 10.84
C LYS A 132 1.03 15.03 9.68
N ALA A 133 1.99 15.57 8.92
CA ALA A 133 1.70 16.41 7.76
C ALA A 133 0.89 15.67 6.68
N ARG A 134 1.14 14.37 6.48
CA ARG A 134 0.39 13.54 5.53
C ARG A 134 -1.05 13.33 5.96
N TYR A 135 -1.30 13.15 7.26
CA TYR A 135 -2.69 13.06 7.75
C TYR A 135 -3.44 14.37 7.51
N ALA A 136 -2.82 15.52 7.84
CA ALA A 136 -3.45 16.81 7.61
C ALA A 136 -3.76 17.05 6.13
N GLN A 137 -2.80 16.74 5.24
CA GLN A 137 -2.96 16.86 3.80
C GLN A 137 -4.08 15.95 3.27
N CYS A 138 -4.08 14.68 3.69
CA CYS A 138 -5.11 13.70 3.36
C CYS A 138 -6.51 14.18 3.75
N VAL A 139 -6.66 14.77 4.94
CA VAL A 139 -7.95 15.35 5.34
C VAL A 139 -8.35 16.50 4.44
N ILE A 140 -7.43 17.39 4.09
CA ILE A 140 -7.70 18.53 3.19
C ILE A 140 -8.17 18.06 1.82
N ASP A 141 -7.49 17.08 1.25
CA ASP A 141 -7.74 16.62 -0.12
C ASP A 141 -9.06 15.84 -0.25
N HIS A 142 -9.53 15.23 0.85
CA HIS A 142 -10.66 14.32 0.87
C HIS A 142 -11.89 14.85 1.63
N GLY A 143 -12.15 16.15 1.54
CA GLY A 143 -13.40 16.77 2.01
C GLY A 143 -13.32 17.45 3.38
N GLY A 144 -12.16 17.46 4.01
CA GLY A 144 -11.87 18.28 5.19
C GLY A 144 -12.55 17.81 6.48
N LEU A 145 -12.45 18.68 7.49
CA LEU A 145 -13.14 18.51 8.77
C LEU A 145 -14.56 19.08 8.68
N GLN A 146 -15.55 18.28 9.06
CA GLN A 146 -16.93 18.71 9.20
C GLN A 146 -17.19 19.41 10.54
N ARG A 147 -16.49 19.00 11.60
CA ARG A 147 -16.54 19.59 12.94
C ARG A 147 -15.14 19.57 13.56
N SER A 148 -14.91 20.44 14.56
CA SER A 148 -13.68 20.44 15.37
C SER A 148 -14.12 20.37 16.84
N PRO A 149 -13.57 19.45 17.67
CA PRO A 149 -12.61 18.40 17.30
C PRO A 149 -13.21 17.34 16.37
N ALA A 150 -12.36 16.72 15.56
CA ALA A 150 -12.70 15.53 14.79
C ALA A 150 -11.82 14.35 15.21
N GLU A 151 -12.39 13.15 15.17
CA GLU A 151 -11.74 11.93 15.63
C GLU A 151 -11.97 10.80 14.64
N VAL A 152 -10.91 10.02 14.39
CA VAL A 152 -10.96 8.78 13.63
C VAL A 152 -10.36 7.68 14.48
N GLU A 153 -11.17 6.67 14.77
CA GLU A 153 -10.75 5.45 15.44
C GLU A 153 -10.48 4.40 14.36
N VAL A 154 -9.24 3.95 14.28
CA VAL A 154 -8.76 3.04 13.25
C VAL A 154 -8.32 1.74 13.93
N ARG A 155 -8.91 0.64 13.48
CA ARG A 155 -8.59 -0.71 13.93
C ARG A 155 -7.74 -1.42 12.88
N PHE A 156 -6.72 -2.15 13.32
CA PHE A 156 -5.81 -2.87 12.45
C PHE A 156 -5.25 -4.11 13.13
N LEU A 157 -4.64 -4.99 12.37
CA LEU A 157 -3.93 -6.17 12.84
C LEU A 157 -2.42 -5.91 12.83
N VAL A 158 -1.74 -6.25 13.92
CA VAL A 158 -0.29 -6.16 14.02
C VAL A 158 0.33 -7.55 13.85
N ARG A 159 1.18 -7.70 12.84
CA ARG A 159 1.96 -8.93 12.58
C ARG A 159 3.23 -9.02 13.43
N PRO A 160 3.93 -10.18 13.47
CA PRO A 160 5.18 -10.34 14.22
C PRO A 160 6.31 -9.41 13.79
N LYS A 161 6.24 -8.84 12.57
CA LYS A 161 7.19 -7.84 12.06
C LYS A 161 6.91 -6.42 12.60
N GLY A 162 5.85 -6.26 13.38
CA GLY A 162 5.40 -5.00 13.95
C GLY A 162 4.83 -4.03 12.93
N VAL A 163 4.15 -4.56 11.91
CA VAL A 163 3.54 -3.81 10.81
C VAL A 163 2.02 -3.90 10.94
N ALA A 164 1.34 -2.76 10.81
CA ALA A 164 -0.11 -2.68 10.74
C ALA A 164 -0.61 -3.19 9.38
N GLU A 165 -1.60 -4.07 9.39
CA GLU A 165 -2.27 -4.62 8.21
C GLU A 165 -3.77 -4.74 8.45
N GLY A 166 -4.57 -4.85 7.38
CA GLY A 166 -6.02 -5.03 7.50
C GLY A 166 -6.70 -3.85 8.19
N VAL A 167 -6.23 -2.63 7.87
CA VAL A 167 -6.68 -1.41 8.50
C VAL A 167 -8.13 -1.09 8.11
N SER A 168 -8.97 -0.79 9.10
CA SER A 168 -10.36 -0.39 8.90
C SER A 168 -10.75 0.73 9.85
N VAL A 169 -11.64 1.61 9.40
CA VAL A 169 -12.19 2.70 10.23
C VAL A 169 -13.28 2.12 11.11
N ASN A 170 -13.07 2.12 12.43
CA ASN A 170 -14.06 1.64 13.40
C ASN A 170 -15.11 2.73 13.70
N LYS A 171 -14.63 3.95 13.94
CA LYS A 171 -15.49 5.10 14.27
C LYS A 171 -14.94 6.37 13.63
N ARG A 172 -15.83 7.26 13.20
CA ARG A 172 -15.48 8.59 12.70
C ARG A 172 -16.42 9.63 13.30
N THR A 173 -15.88 10.77 13.70
CA THR A 173 -16.66 11.89 14.26
C THR A 173 -16.09 13.19 13.73
N GLY A 174 -16.93 14.05 13.14
CA GLY A 174 -16.49 15.36 12.66
C GLY A 174 -15.61 15.36 11.41
N ILE A 175 -15.49 14.24 10.70
CA ILE A 175 -14.65 14.07 9.48
C ILE A 175 -15.42 13.33 8.38
N SER A 176 -15.12 13.65 7.12
CA SER A 176 -15.69 12.96 5.96
C SER A 176 -15.30 11.48 5.93
N GLN A 177 -16.08 10.69 5.20
CA GLN A 177 -15.80 9.26 5.06
C GLN A 177 -14.53 9.04 4.22
N GLU A 178 -14.36 9.81 3.15
CA GLU A 178 -13.19 9.72 2.28
C GLU A 178 -11.91 10.08 3.02
N ALA A 179 -11.93 11.13 3.86
CA ALA A 179 -10.77 11.51 4.64
C ALA A 179 -10.44 10.46 5.72
N ALA A 180 -11.45 9.91 6.41
CA ALA A 180 -11.23 8.84 7.38
C ALA A 180 -10.58 7.60 6.74
N GLN A 181 -11.03 7.23 5.53
CA GLN A 181 -10.46 6.11 4.78
C GLN A 181 -9.01 6.39 4.38
N CYS A 182 -8.72 7.58 3.87
CA CYS A 182 -7.37 7.98 3.51
C CYS A 182 -6.42 8.00 4.73
N VAL A 183 -6.90 8.40 5.93
CA VAL A 183 -6.13 8.30 7.18
C VAL A 183 -5.79 6.84 7.49
N ALA A 184 -6.75 5.92 7.31
CA ALA A 184 -6.55 4.48 7.49
C ALA A 184 -5.49 3.94 6.51
N GLU A 185 -5.51 4.37 5.26
CA GLU A 185 -4.50 3.98 4.25
C GLU A 185 -3.08 4.46 4.59
N ILE A 186 -2.94 5.62 5.24
CA ILE A 186 -1.62 6.10 5.70
C ILE A 186 -1.07 5.22 6.83
N ILE A 187 -1.95 4.66 7.67
CA ILE A 187 -1.61 3.74 8.76
C ILE A 187 -1.30 2.34 8.20
N ASP A 188 -1.91 1.95 7.08
CA ASP A 188 -1.65 0.66 6.46
C ASP A 188 -0.16 0.48 6.12
N ARG A 189 0.35 -0.71 6.42
CA ARG A 189 1.75 -1.10 6.24
C ARG A 189 2.77 -0.23 6.99
N ARG A 190 2.34 0.60 7.95
CA ARG A 190 3.26 1.32 8.84
C ARG A 190 3.78 0.42 9.94
N ARG A 191 4.99 0.74 10.42
CA ARG A 191 5.54 0.13 11.63
C ARG A 191 4.89 0.75 12.87
N VAL A 192 4.36 -0.08 13.75
CA VAL A 192 3.65 0.33 14.96
C VAL A 192 4.30 -0.20 16.24
N GLY A 193 5.26 -1.12 16.13
CA GLY A 193 5.91 -1.77 17.27
C GLY A 193 5.69 -3.27 17.26
N LEU A 194 6.44 -4.00 18.07
CA LEU A 194 6.40 -5.46 18.10
C LEU A 194 5.34 -5.94 19.11
N PRO A 195 4.38 -6.77 18.69
CA PRO A 195 3.43 -7.38 19.61
C PRO A 195 4.09 -8.53 20.38
N ASP A 196 3.61 -8.83 21.59
CA ASP A 196 4.07 -9.99 22.38
C ASP A 196 3.49 -11.31 21.85
N ALA A 197 2.36 -11.26 21.14
CA ALA A 197 1.71 -12.39 20.51
C ALA A 197 1.86 -12.36 18.97
N PRO A 198 1.71 -13.50 18.26
CA PRO A 198 1.94 -13.57 16.81
C PRO A 198 1.01 -12.70 15.97
N LEU A 199 -0.21 -12.42 16.45
CA LEU A 199 -1.18 -11.58 15.76
C LEU A 199 -2.06 -10.91 16.81
N VAL A 200 -2.08 -9.58 16.82
CA VAL A 200 -2.83 -8.79 17.80
C VAL A 200 -3.65 -7.74 17.07
N GLY A 201 -4.97 -7.70 17.34
CA GLY A 201 -5.80 -6.56 16.95
C GLY A 201 -5.45 -5.36 17.79
N ALA A 202 -5.32 -4.19 17.17
CA ALA A 202 -5.01 -2.96 17.86
C ALA A 202 -5.80 -1.79 17.27
N THR A 203 -6.05 -0.82 18.12
CA THR A 203 -6.84 0.36 17.79
C THR A 203 -6.03 1.62 18.11
N VAL A 204 -6.06 2.60 17.21
CA VAL A 204 -5.47 3.92 17.41
C VAL A 204 -6.52 4.99 17.16
N VAL A 205 -6.50 6.04 17.98
CA VAL A 205 -7.35 7.23 17.78
C VAL A 205 -6.49 8.35 17.23
N VAL A 206 -6.86 8.88 16.07
CA VAL A 206 -6.25 10.07 15.49
C VAL A 206 -7.22 11.24 15.65
N ARG A 207 -6.77 12.27 16.36
CA ARG A 207 -7.53 13.48 16.63
C ARG A 207 -7.04 14.63 15.75
N PHE A 208 -7.99 15.38 15.24
CA PHE A 208 -7.78 16.54 14.40
C PHE A 208 -8.47 17.74 15.05
N ASP A 209 -7.68 18.76 15.34
CA ASP A 209 -8.15 20.04 15.87
C ASP A 209 -7.82 21.14 14.87
N LYS A 210 -8.67 22.17 14.78
CA LYS A 210 -8.29 23.38 14.05
C LYS A 210 -7.12 24.04 14.77
N ALA A 211 -6.06 24.39 14.03
CA ALA A 211 -4.95 25.13 14.61
C ALA A 211 -5.46 26.43 15.24
N ALA A 212 -5.08 26.69 16.49
CA ALA A 212 -5.37 27.96 17.14
C ALA A 212 -4.64 29.06 16.36
N LYS A 213 -5.41 30.01 15.84
CA LYS A 213 -4.91 31.15 15.06
C LYS A 213 -4.36 32.23 15.99
#